data_AF-A0A1W9PKD9-F1
#
_entry.id   AF-A0A1W9PKD9-F1
#
_cell.length_a   1.000
_cell.length_b   1.000
_cell.length_c   1.000
_cell.angle_alpha   90.00
_cell.angle_beta   90.00
_cell.angle_gamma   90.00
#
_symmetry.space_group_name_H-M   'P 1'
#
loop_
_entity.id
_entity.type
_entity.pdbx_description
1 polymer ?
#
loop_
_entity_poly.entity_id
_entity_poly.type
_entity_poly.pdbx_seq_one_letter_code
_entity_poly.pdbx_strand_id
1 'polypeptide(L)'
;MNKMSKITVVLVMLAIALSALYVFYKVYQPKPLRLQGEIDAQSYSVSSKVPGRIESIMVKKGEIVKEGDLVFTIASPEVNAKLKQAKAAKAAAGALAKEADKGARKEQIQAAHDEYQRAKVATELLEKTYKRIEALYKDGVVSQQKRDEVYTKYKAAQYQENAAKQLYVMAKEGARE
;
A
#
# COMPACT_ATOMS: atom_id res chain seq x y z
N MET A 1 -31.01 108.15 -42.70
CA MET A 1 -29.71 107.44 -42.77
C MET A 1 -29.31 107.01 -41.35
N ASN A 2 -29.80 105.84 -40.91
CA ASN A 2 -29.82 105.42 -39.49
C ASN A 2 -28.54 104.71 -39.04
N LYS A 3 -27.62 105.45 -38.40
CA LYS A 3 -26.42 104.90 -37.73
C LYS A 3 -26.76 103.86 -36.65
N MET A 4 -27.95 103.94 -36.03
CA MET A 4 -28.42 103.01 -34.99
C MET A 4 -28.65 101.57 -35.50
N SER A 5 -28.99 101.38 -36.79
CA SER A 5 -29.18 100.04 -37.39
C SER A 5 -27.88 99.29 -37.68
N LYS A 6 -26.76 100.01 -37.81
CA LYS A 6 -25.45 99.40 -38.07
C LYS A 6 -24.81 98.86 -36.79
N ILE A 7 -25.06 99.51 -35.64
CA ILE A 7 -24.53 99.10 -34.34
C ILE A 7 -25.19 97.79 -33.86
N THR A 8 -26.50 97.64 -34.06
CA THR A 8 -27.21 96.40 -33.74
C THR A 8 -26.74 95.22 -34.59
N VAL A 9 -26.47 95.41 -35.88
CA VAL A 9 -25.92 94.36 -36.75
C VAL A 9 -24.52 93.91 -36.31
N VAL A 10 -23.66 94.85 -35.87
CA VAL A 10 -22.32 94.53 -35.38
C VAL A 10 -22.37 93.76 -34.06
N LEU A 11 -23.25 94.15 -33.12
CA LEU A 11 -23.44 93.43 -31.85
C LEU A 11 -23.91 91.99 -32.07
N VAL A 12 -24.84 91.78 -33.01
CA VAL A 12 -25.32 90.43 -33.36
C VAL A 12 -24.19 89.60 -33.98
N MET A 13 -23.38 90.15 -34.88
CA MET A 13 -22.21 89.43 -35.42
C MET A 13 -21.18 89.08 -34.34
N LEU A 14 -20.95 89.97 -33.37
CA LEU A 14 -19.99 89.74 -32.29
C LEU A 14 -20.48 88.66 -31.31
N ALA A 15 -21.79 88.62 -31.02
CA ALA A 15 -22.42 87.55 -30.26
C ALA A 15 -22.37 86.19 -30.99
N ILE A 16 -22.52 86.19 -32.31
CA ILE A 16 -22.36 84.98 -33.14
C ILE A 16 -20.90 84.52 -33.12
N ALA A 17 -19.94 85.43 -33.25
CA ALA A 17 -18.51 85.10 -33.20
C ALA A 17 -18.10 84.54 -31.83
N LEU A 18 -18.56 85.14 -30.73
CA LEU A 18 -18.28 84.66 -29.37
C LEU A 18 -18.93 83.30 -29.08
N SER A 19 -20.15 83.07 -29.54
CA SER A 19 -20.82 81.77 -29.38
C SER A 19 -20.13 80.68 -30.20
N ALA A 20 -19.70 80.99 -31.42
CA ALA A 20 -18.90 80.08 -32.25
C ALA A 20 -17.56 79.73 -31.57
N LEU A 21 -16.88 80.71 -30.98
CA LEU A 21 -15.59 80.52 -30.28
C LEU A 21 -15.75 79.69 -29.00
N TYR A 22 -16.85 79.87 -28.27
CA TYR A 22 -17.17 79.08 -27.07
C TYR A 22 -17.50 77.62 -27.42
N VAL A 23 -18.29 77.39 -28.48
CA VAL A 23 -18.57 76.04 -28.98
C VAL A 23 -17.27 75.38 -29.45
N PHE A 24 -16.42 76.11 -30.16
CA PHE A 24 -15.11 75.61 -30.61
C PHE A 24 -14.24 75.18 -29.43
N TYR A 25 -14.15 76.01 -28.37
CA TYR A 25 -13.39 75.68 -27.16
C TYR A 25 -13.92 74.42 -26.47
N LYS A 26 -15.24 74.25 -26.38
CA LYS A 26 -15.85 73.08 -25.72
C LYS A 26 -15.70 71.79 -26.52
N VAL A 27 -15.69 71.87 -27.86
CA VAL A 27 -15.50 70.73 -28.75
C VAL A 27 -14.03 70.29 -28.80
N TYR A 28 -13.09 71.22 -28.64
CA TYR A 28 -11.65 70.93 -28.58
C TYR A 28 -11.17 70.41 -27.22
N GLN A 29 -12.06 70.27 -26.22
CA GLN A 29 -11.67 69.60 -24.98
C GLN A 29 -11.44 68.11 -25.25
N PRO A 30 -10.26 67.57 -24.89
CA PRO A 30 -9.96 66.16 -25.10
C PRO A 30 -10.98 65.31 -24.32
N LYS A 31 -11.61 64.35 -25.01
CA LYS A 31 -12.59 63.45 -24.40
C LYS A 31 -11.93 62.68 -23.26
N PRO A 32 -12.61 62.47 -22.12
CA PRO A 32 -12.05 61.70 -21.01
C PRO A 32 -11.72 60.28 -21.49
N LEU A 33 -10.50 59.84 -21.22
CA LEU A 33 -10.01 58.52 -21.58
C LEU A 33 -10.84 57.46 -20.84
N ARG A 34 -11.67 56.72 -21.57
CA ARG A 34 -12.40 55.56 -21.05
C ARG A 34 -11.59 54.32 -21.35
N LEU A 35 -11.00 53.74 -20.32
CA LEU A 35 -10.33 52.45 -20.42
C LEU A 35 -11.36 51.35 -20.13
N GLN A 36 -11.49 50.42 -21.06
CA GLN A 36 -12.21 49.18 -20.88
C GLN A 36 -11.15 48.07 -20.79
N GLY A 37 -11.29 47.20 -19.79
CA GLY A 37 -10.41 46.06 -19.58
C GLY A 37 -11.22 44.81 -19.35
N GLU A 38 -10.62 43.68 -19.68
CA GLU A 38 -11.12 42.33 -19.40
C GLU A 38 -10.15 41.65 -18.43
N ILE A 39 -10.68 40.84 -17.53
CA ILE A 39 -9.88 40.06 -16.58
C ILE A 39 -10.12 38.60 -16.90
N ASP A 40 -9.07 37.92 -17.34
CA ASP A 40 -9.07 36.48 -17.49
C ASP A 40 -8.56 35.80 -16.22
N ALA A 41 -9.23 34.72 -15.84
CA ALA A 41 -8.83 33.86 -14.73
C ALA A 41 -8.80 32.40 -15.18
N GLN A 42 -7.83 31.64 -14.67
CA GLN A 42 -7.78 30.20 -14.90
C GLN A 42 -8.81 29.50 -14.01
N SER A 43 -9.71 28.73 -14.62
CA SER A 43 -10.71 27.94 -13.92
C SER A 43 -10.37 26.45 -13.96
N TYR A 44 -10.42 25.78 -12.81
CA TYR A 44 -10.25 24.32 -12.70
C TYR A 44 -11.48 23.70 -12.03
N SER A 45 -11.91 22.54 -12.53
CA SER A 45 -12.97 21.75 -11.91
C SER A 45 -12.37 20.75 -10.93
N VAL A 46 -12.66 20.91 -9.64
CA VAL A 46 -12.24 19.97 -8.60
C VAL A 46 -13.21 18.78 -8.58
N SER A 47 -12.69 17.58 -8.77
CA SER A 47 -13.46 16.33 -8.78
C SER A 47 -12.90 15.33 -7.79
N SER A 48 -13.74 14.44 -7.27
CA SER A 48 -13.29 13.38 -6.38
C SER A 48 -12.59 12.27 -7.14
N LYS A 49 -11.51 11.73 -6.56
CA LYS A 49 -10.83 10.54 -7.10
C LYS A 49 -11.61 9.25 -6.88
N VAL A 50 -12.57 9.26 -5.96
CA VAL A 50 -13.34 8.09 -5.54
C VAL A 50 -14.83 8.43 -5.58
N PRO A 51 -15.69 7.52 -6.08
CA PRO A 51 -17.14 7.69 -5.98
C PRO A 51 -17.59 7.59 -4.52
N GLY A 52 -18.52 8.44 -4.14
CA GLY A 52 -19.11 8.43 -2.81
C GLY A 52 -20.10 9.56 -2.62
N ARG A 53 -20.67 9.64 -1.42
CA ARG A 53 -21.61 10.70 -1.05
C ARG A 53 -20.87 11.85 -0.39
N ILE A 54 -21.17 13.08 -0.78
CA ILE A 54 -20.69 14.26 -0.05
C ILE A 54 -21.27 14.21 1.36
N GLU A 55 -20.39 14.17 2.35
CA GLU A 55 -20.76 14.17 3.76
C GLU A 55 -20.85 15.61 4.29
N SER A 56 -19.86 16.44 3.97
CA SER A 56 -19.87 17.85 4.33
C SER A 56 -19.14 18.69 3.29
N ILE A 57 -19.59 19.94 3.14
CA ILE A 57 -18.92 20.97 2.34
C ILE A 57 -18.44 22.03 3.35
N MET A 58 -17.15 22.30 3.38
CA MET A 58 -16.53 23.17 4.39
C MET A 58 -16.27 24.59 3.90
N VAL A 59 -16.54 24.87 2.62
CA VAL A 59 -16.31 26.19 2.02
C VAL A 59 -17.58 26.75 1.38
N LYS A 60 -17.64 28.08 1.27
CA LYS A 60 -18.74 28.79 0.61
C LYS A 60 -18.31 29.41 -0.71
N LYS A 61 -19.28 29.71 -1.57
CA LYS A 61 -19.04 30.40 -2.84
C LYS A 61 -18.42 31.78 -2.56
N GLY A 62 -17.27 32.06 -3.19
CA GLY A 62 -16.54 33.32 -3.05
C GLY A 62 -15.49 33.32 -1.94
N GLU A 63 -15.32 32.20 -1.22
CA GLU A 63 -14.28 32.04 -0.21
C GLU A 63 -12.93 31.76 -0.86
N ILE A 64 -11.87 32.36 -0.30
CA ILE A 64 -10.50 32.17 -0.78
C ILE A 64 -9.95 30.88 -0.16
N VAL A 65 -9.55 29.92 -1.00
CA VAL A 65 -8.94 28.65 -0.59
C VAL A 65 -7.49 28.58 -1.02
N LYS A 66 -6.67 27.86 -0.25
CA LYS A 66 -5.27 27.59 -0.52
C LYS A 66 -5.08 26.11 -0.86
N GLU A 67 -3.91 25.79 -1.42
CA GLU A 67 -3.53 24.41 -1.69
C GLU A 67 -3.46 23.62 -0.37
N GLY A 68 -4.11 22.45 -0.35
CA GLY A 68 -4.19 21.59 0.83
C GLY A 68 -5.43 21.82 1.71
N ASP A 69 -6.22 22.86 1.44
CA ASP A 69 -7.44 23.12 2.22
C ASP A 69 -8.51 22.06 1.97
N LEU A 70 -9.18 21.65 3.04
CA LEU A 70 -10.28 20.69 2.99
C LEU A 70 -11.55 21.41 2.49
N VAL A 71 -11.91 21.14 1.23
CA VAL A 71 -13.08 21.76 0.58
C VAL A 71 -14.36 20.97 0.89
N PHE A 72 -14.30 19.63 0.82
CA PHE A 72 -15.43 18.75 1.12
C PHE A 72 -14.95 17.35 1.55
N THR A 73 -15.75 16.67 2.36
CA THR A 73 -15.52 15.26 2.74
C THR A 73 -16.49 14.34 2.00
N ILE A 74 -16.01 13.13 1.70
CA ILE A 74 -16.79 12.10 1.03
C ILE A 74 -16.88 10.88 1.93
N ALA A 75 -18.10 10.47 2.25
CA ALA A 75 -18.36 9.20 2.89
C ALA A 75 -18.48 8.10 1.81
N SER A 76 -17.58 7.13 1.84
CA SER A 76 -17.63 5.93 0.99
C SER A 76 -17.59 4.66 1.86
N PRO A 77 -18.76 4.06 2.15
CA PRO A 77 -18.85 2.81 2.90
C PRO A 77 -18.05 1.66 2.26
N GLU A 78 -17.99 1.63 0.93
CA GLU A 78 -17.27 0.61 0.17
C GLU A 78 -15.76 0.68 0.38
N VAL A 79 -15.18 1.89 0.38
CA VAL A 79 -13.76 2.10 0.67
C VAL A 79 -13.44 1.65 2.09
N ASN A 80 -14.28 2.02 3.05
CA ASN A 80 -14.12 1.61 4.44
C ASN A 80 -14.23 0.09 4.61
N ALA A 81 -15.17 -0.55 3.91
CA ALA A 81 -15.32 -2.00 3.91
C ALA A 81 -14.08 -2.70 3.31
N LYS A 82 -13.60 -2.25 2.15
CA LYS A 82 -12.36 -2.76 1.52
C LYS A 82 -11.14 -2.55 2.42
N LEU A 83 -11.03 -1.40 3.09
CA LEU A 83 -9.96 -1.13 4.05
C LEU A 83 -10.01 -2.10 5.23
N LYS A 84 -11.20 -2.34 5.80
CA LYS A 84 -11.39 -3.32 6.89
C LYS A 84 -11.02 -4.73 6.43
N GLN A 85 -11.46 -5.13 5.24
CA GLN A 85 -11.13 -6.43 4.65
C GLN A 85 -9.61 -6.59 4.46
N ALA A 86 -8.94 -5.59 3.89
CA ALA A 86 -7.49 -5.61 3.70
C ALA A 86 -6.72 -5.65 5.02
N LYS A 87 -7.18 -4.91 6.05
CA LYS A 87 -6.61 -4.97 7.40
C LYS A 87 -6.78 -6.36 8.04
N ALA A 88 -7.95 -6.97 7.88
CA ALA A 88 -8.21 -8.33 8.36
C ALA A 88 -7.33 -9.36 7.64
N ALA A 89 -7.20 -9.26 6.32
CA ALA A 89 -6.32 -10.12 5.53
C ALA A 89 -4.84 -9.96 5.95
N LYS A 90 -4.38 -8.72 6.19
CA LYS A 90 -3.03 -8.44 6.70
C LYS A 90 -2.82 -9.06 8.09
N ALA A 91 -3.81 -8.96 8.98
CA ALA A 91 -3.72 -9.54 10.32
C ALA A 91 -3.68 -11.08 10.28
N ALA A 92 -4.50 -11.71 9.44
CA ALA A 92 -4.51 -13.15 9.22
C ALA A 92 -3.16 -13.64 8.64
N ALA A 93 -2.66 -12.97 7.60
CA ALA A 93 -1.36 -13.28 7.02
C ALA A 93 -0.22 -13.10 8.03
N GLY A 94 -0.27 -12.05 8.86
CA GLY A 94 0.70 -11.84 9.93
C GLY A 94 0.63 -12.90 11.03
N ALA A 95 -0.56 -13.44 11.33
CA ALA A 95 -0.71 -14.54 12.26
C ALA A 95 -0.13 -15.85 11.69
N LEU A 96 -0.41 -16.15 10.41
CA LEU A 96 0.16 -17.30 9.72
C LEU A 96 1.69 -17.21 9.62
N ALA A 97 2.22 -16.04 9.30
CA ALA A 97 3.67 -15.80 9.28
C ALA A 97 4.27 -16.04 10.67
N LYS A 98 3.64 -15.54 11.75
CA LYS A 98 4.09 -15.82 13.12
C LYS A 98 3.99 -17.30 13.50
N GLU A 99 3.02 -18.04 12.98
CA GLU A 99 2.92 -19.47 13.20
C GLU A 99 4.00 -20.25 12.43
N ALA A 100 4.35 -19.81 11.22
CA ALA A 100 5.47 -20.34 10.46
C ALA A 100 6.84 -20.00 11.10
N ASP A 101 7.03 -18.75 11.54
CA ASP A 101 8.26 -18.25 12.19
C ASP A 101 8.54 -18.91 13.54
N LYS A 102 7.49 -19.38 14.22
CA LYS A 102 7.65 -20.19 15.45
C LYS A 102 8.33 -21.55 15.17
N GLY A 103 8.65 -21.87 13.91
CA GLY A 103 9.35 -23.07 13.49
C GLY A 103 8.54 -24.34 13.76
N ALA A 104 9.20 -25.50 13.70
CA ALA A 104 8.62 -26.70 14.27
C ALA A 104 8.33 -26.44 15.76
N ARG A 105 7.08 -26.62 16.16
CA ARG A 105 6.66 -26.49 17.56
C ARG A 105 7.65 -27.27 18.45
N LYS A 106 8.00 -26.77 19.65
CA LYS A 106 8.94 -27.48 20.56
C LYS A 106 8.52 -28.94 20.77
N GLU A 107 7.21 -29.16 20.77
CA GLU A 107 6.54 -30.45 20.84
C GLU A 107 6.86 -31.35 19.64
N GLN A 108 6.95 -30.81 18.41
CA GLN A 108 7.34 -31.56 17.20
C GLN A 108 8.83 -31.94 17.23
N ILE A 109 9.71 -31.03 17.66
CA ILE A 109 11.14 -31.32 17.81
C ILE A 109 11.35 -32.41 18.86
N GLN A 110 10.62 -32.32 19.98
CA GLN A 110 10.67 -33.33 21.03
C GLN A 110 10.15 -34.68 20.56
N ALA A 111 9.02 -34.72 19.84
CA ALA A 111 8.49 -35.96 19.28
C ALA A 111 9.47 -36.62 18.29
N ALA A 112 10.10 -35.83 17.40
CA ALA A 112 11.11 -36.33 16.47
C ALA A 112 12.37 -36.82 17.20
N HIS A 113 12.79 -36.15 18.27
CA HIS A 113 13.88 -36.58 19.13
C HIS A 113 13.57 -37.93 19.79
N ASP A 114 12.38 -38.09 20.36
CA ASP A 114 11.99 -39.30 21.07
C ASP A 114 11.88 -40.50 20.11
N GLU A 115 11.42 -40.26 18.87
CA GLU A 115 11.42 -41.29 17.82
C GLU A 115 12.85 -41.69 17.40
N TYR A 116 13.77 -40.72 17.26
CA TYR A 116 15.18 -41.01 17.03
C TYR A 116 15.79 -41.83 18.16
N GLN A 117 15.53 -41.48 19.43
CA GLN A 117 16.03 -42.25 20.58
C GLN A 117 15.49 -43.68 20.58
N ARG A 118 14.20 -43.86 20.27
CA ARG A 118 13.59 -45.19 20.14
C ARG A 118 14.28 -46.03 19.06
N ALA A 119 14.49 -45.45 17.88
CA ALA A 119 15.15 -46.13 16.76
C ALA A 119 16.61 -46.49 17.12
N LYS A 120 17.34 -45.59 17.77
CA LYS A 120 18.71 -45.83 18.24
C LYS A 120 18.80 -47.00 19.22
N VAL A 121 17.92 -47.04 20.23
CA VAL A 121 17.88 -48.15 21.20
C VAL A 121 17.55 -49.48 20.51
N ALA A 122 16.65 -49.47 19.53
CA ALA A 122 16.34 -50.66 18.73
C ALA A 122 17.54 -51.15 17.90
N THR A 123 18.30 -50.24 17.27
CA THR A 123 19.56 -50.58 16.58
C THR A 123 20.58 -51.18 17.53
N GLU A 124 20.80 -50.57 18.70
CA GLU A 124 21.77 -51.06 19.69
C GLU A 124 21.43 -52.49 20.18
N LEU A 125 20.14 -52.79 20.37
CA LEU A 125 19.68 -54.13 20.73
C LEU A 125 19.98 -55.16 19.62
N LEU A 126 19.69 -54.80 18.36
CA LEU A 126 19.92 -55.67 17.21
C LEU A 126 21.41 -55.82 16.91
N GLU A 127 22.23 -54.80 17.14
CA GLU A 127 23.68 -54.88 17.02
C GLU A 127 24.26 -55.90 18.01
N LYS A 128 23.88 -55.80 19.29
CA LYS A 128 24.30 -56.77 20.32
C LYS A 128 23.83 -58.18 20.00
N THR A 129 22.62 -58.31 19.46
CA THR A 129 22.06 -59.60 19.06
C THR A 129 22.80 -60.19 17.86
N TYR A 130 23.10 -59.38 16.85
CA TYR A 130 23.90 -59.78 15.69
C TYR A 130 25.29 -60.23 16.11
N LYS A 131 26.01 -59.45 16.93
CA LYS A 131 27.35 -59.82 17.44
C LYS A 131 27.36 -61.17 18.16
N ARG A 132 26.34 -61.43 18.98
CA ARG A 132 26.18 -62.70 19.70
C ARG A 132 25.88 -63.88 18.77
N ILE A 133 25.00 -63.70 17.78
CA ILE A 133 24.68 -64.72 16.79
C ILE A 133 25.87 -64.98 15.85
N GLU A 134 26.64 -63.94 15.51
CA GLU A 134 27.85 -64.07 14.72
C GLU A 134 28.92 -64.90 15.45
N ALA A 135 29.11 -64.68 16.75
CA ALA A 135 30.01 -65.50 17.57
C ALA A 135 29.55 -66.97 17.60
N LEU A 136 28.27 -67.22 17.90
CA LEU A 136 27.71 -68.57 17.91
C LEU A 136 27.76 -69.28 16.55
N TYR A 137 27.70 -68.52 15.45
CA TYR A 137 27.84 -69.07 14.09
C TYR A 137 29.28 -69.52 13.83
N LYS A 138 30.27 -68.71 14.26
CA LYS A 138 31.70 -69.08 14.18
C LYS A 138 32.01 -70.32 15.02
N ASP A 139 31.31 -70.50 16.13
CA ASP A 139 31.41 -71.67 17.00
C ASP A 139 30.57 -72.87 16.49
N GLY A 140 29.87 -72.73 15.35
CA GLY A 140 29.09 -73.81 14.72
C GLY A 140 27.73 -74.12 15.39
N VAL A 141 27.28 -73.29 16.33
CA VAL A 141 26.09 -73.54 17.17
C VAL A 141 24.78 -73.08 16.51
N VAL A 142 24.84 -72.20 15.51
CA VAL A 142 23.67 -71.67 14.78
C VAL A 142 23.84 -71.77 13.27
N SER A 143 22.74 -71.80 12.53
CA SER A 143 22.76 -71.89 11.06
C SER A 143 23.13 -70.55 10.41
N GLN A 144 23.72 -70.61 9.21
CA GLN A 144 24.02 -69.43 8.40
C GLN A 144 22.77 -68.59 8.10
N GLN A 145 21.65 -69.26 7.79
CA GLN A 145 20.37 -68.61 7.55
C GLN A 145 19.94 -67.74 8.74
N LYS A 146 20.16 -68.21 9.98
CA LYS A 146 19.79 -67.44 11.17
C LYS A 146 20.66 -66.20 11.35
N ARG A 147 21.95 -66.32 11.05
CA ARG A 147 22.90 -65.20 11.07
C ARG A 147 22.51 -64.14 10.04
N ASP A 148 22.20 -64.54 8.81
CA ASP A 148 21.83 -63.62 7.72
C ASP A 148 20.48 -62.94 7.97
N GLU A 149 19.51 -63.64 8.60
CA GLU A 149 18.25 -63.07 9.05
C GLU A 149 18.47 -61.92 10.06
N VAL A 150 19.31 -62.16 11.08
CA VAL A 150 19.61 -61.16 12.12
C VAL A 150 20.43 -59.99 11.56
N TYR A 151 21.38 -60.28 10.65
CA TYR A 151 22.14 -59.25 9.95
C TYR A 151 21.23 -58.30 9.18
N THR A 152 20.26 -58.85 8.44
CA THR A 152 19.30 -58.07 7.65
C THR A 152 18.43 -57.20 8.55
N LYS A 153 17.98 -57.73 9.70
CA LYS A 153 17.23 -56.95 10.71
C LYS A 153 18.05 -55.81 11.30
N TYR A 154 19.32 -56.07 11.65
CA TYR A 154 20.23 -55.03 12.13
C TYR A 154 20.44 -53.93 11.07
N LYS A 155 20.65 -54.30 9.81
CA LYS A 155 20.79 -53.34 8.71
C LYS A 155 19.52 -52.51 8.50
N ALA A 156 18.35 -53.13 8.55
CA ALA A 156 17.08 -52.41 8.47
C ALA A 156 16.92 -51.39 9.61
N ALA A 157 17.28 -51.78 10.84
CA ALA A 157 17.25 -50.87 11.99
C ALA A 157 18.23 -49.70 11.85
N GLN A 158 19.45 -49.93 11.35
CA GLN A 158 20.39 -48.84 11.03
C GLN A 158 19.79 -47.83 10.05
N TYR A 159 19.13 -48.29 8.99
CA TYR A 159 18.49 -47.38 8.03
C TYR A 159 17.33 -46.61 8.68
N GLN A 160 16.56 -47.25 9.55
CA GLN A 160 15.47 -46.61 10.28
C GLN A 160 15.99 -45.55 11.28
N GLU A 161 17.07 -45.83 12.00
CA GLU A 161 17.72 -44.87 12.89
C GLU A 161 18.22 -43.64 12.11
N ASN A 162 18.89 -43.86 10.97
CA ASN A 162 19.37 -42.77 10.13
C ASN A 162 18.22 -41.91 9.59
N ALA A 163 17.12 -42.54 9.16
CA ALA A 163 15.93 -41.82 8.71
C ALA A 163 15.31 -40.98 9.85
N ALA A 164 15.16 -41.56 11.05
CA ALA A 164 14.64 -40.85 12.22
C ALA A 164 15.56 -39.68 12.64
N LYS A 165 16.89 -39.88 12.54
CA LYS A 165 17.88 -38.82 12.79
C LYS A 165 17.74 -37.66 11.81
N GLN A 166 17.57 -37.95 10.52
CA GLN A 166 17.36 -36.93 9.49
C GLN A 166 16.08 -36.14 9.74
N LEU A 167 14.99 -36.81 10.12
CA LEU A 167 13.73 -36.15 10.48
C LEU A 167 13.89 -35.24 11.72
N TYR A 168 14.64 -35.67 12.73
CA TYR A 168 14.95 -34.84 13.89
C TYR A 168 15.79 -33.61 13.53
N VAL A 169 16.83 -33.78 12.69
CA VAL A 169 17.67 -32.65 12.23
C VAL A 169 16.83 -31.68 11.41
N MET A 170 16.01 -32.16 10.48
CA MET A 170 15.08 -31.33 9.70
C MET A 170 14.10 -30.57 10.59
N ALA A 171 13.51 -31.23 11.59
CA ALA A 171 12.62 -30.58 12.55
C ALA A 171 13.35 -29.51 13.40
N LYS A 172 14.61 -29.76 13.77
CA LYS A 172 15.43 -28.84 14.58
C LYS A 172 15.94 -27.64 13.78
N GLU A 173 16.33 -27.84 12.53
CA GLU A 173 16.78 -26.78 11.62
C GLU A 173 15.61 -25.91 11.14
N GLY A 174 14.38 -26.46 11.18
CA GLY A 174 13.16 -25.76 10.80
C GLY A 174 13.10 -25.51 9.29
N ALA A 175 11.97 -24.96 8.82
CA ALA A 175 11.92 -24.35 7.49
C ALA A 175 12.79 -23.08 7.50
N ARG A 176 14.11 -23.24 7.43
CA ARG A 176 15.01 -22.16 7.05
C ARG A 176 15.16 -22.22 5.54
N GLU A 177 14.27 -21.53 4.84
CA GLU A 177 14.51 -20.64 3.70
C GLU A 177 13.27 -19.75 3.50
#